data_AF-A0A5C8SV22-F1
#
_entry.id   AF-A0A5C8SV22-F1
#
_cell.length_a   1.000
_cell.length_b   1.000
_cell.length_c   1.000
_cell.angle_alpha   90.00
_cell.angle_beta   90.00
_cell.angle_gamma   90.00
#
_symmetry.space_group_name_H-M   'P 1'
#
loop_
_entity.id
_entity.type
_entity.pdbx_description
1 polymer ?
#
loop_
_entity_poly.entity_id
_entity_poly.type
_entity_poly.pdbx_seq_one_letter_code
_entity_poly.pdbx_strand_id
1 'polypeptide(L)' 'MTTDEIQDLHRARTVLARQRNAMAKRLSGIDLAPVSMAEDLTRILVAIEAVDRALTAEGRPYMAPEMHAEG' A
#
# COMPACT_ATOMS: atom_id res chain seq x y z
N MET A 1 11.57 0.18 16.51
CA MET A 1 11.68 -1.08 15.75
C MET A 1 13.15 -1.38 15.43
N THR A 2 13.51 -2.64 15.15
CA THR A 2 14.82 -3.01 14.60
C THR A 2 14.92 -2.62 13.12
N THR A 3 16.15 -2.55 12.59
CA THR A 3 16.37 -2.28 11.17
C THR A 3 15.66 -3.31 10.28
N ASP A 4 15.67 -4.59 10.65
CA ASP A 4 15.05 -5.66 9.87
C ASP A 4 13.52 -5.53 9.84
N GLU A 5 12.91 -5.22 10.99
CA GLU A 5 11.47 -4.95 11.09
C GLU A 5 11.06 -3.76 10.21
N ILE A 6 11.88 -2.71 10.14
CA ILE A 6 11.59 -1.57 9.25
C ILE A 6 11.69 -1.98 7.78
N GLN A 7 12.70 -2.79 7.40
CA GLN A 7 12.79 -3.33 6.05
C GLN A 7 11.61 -4.24 5.69
N ASP A 8 11.13 -5.04 6.65
CA ASP A 8 9.93 -5.85 6.49
C ASP A 8 8.69 -4.97 6.26
N LEU A 9 8.55 -3.84 6.97
CA LEU A 9 7.47 -2.87 6.72
C LEU A 9 7.57 -2.24 5.32
N HIS A 10 8.76 -1.85 4.86
CA HIS A 10 8.94 -1.32 3.49
C HIS A 10 8.55 -2.37 2.43
N ARG A 11 8.91 -3.63 2.64
CA ARG A 11 8.52 -4.75 1.77
C ARG A 11 7.00 -4.96 1.80
N ALA A 12 6.40 -5.02 2.98
CA ALA A 12 4.96 -5.15 3.16
C ALA A 12 4.20 -4.02 2.45
N ARG A 13 4.66 -2.78 2.60
CA ARG A 13 4.06 -1.62 1.95
C ARG A 13 4.07 -1.72 0.43
N THR A 14 5.18 -2.18 -0.14
CA THR A 14 5.33 -2.39 -1.58
C THR A 14 4.38 -3.48 -2.10
N VAL A 15 4.23 -4.58 -1.37
CA VAL A 15 3.28 -5.65 -1.71
C VAL A 15 1.85 -5.13 -1.67
N LEU A 16 1.47 -4.41 -0.60
CA LEU A 16 0.13 -3.83 -0.48
C LEU A 16 -0.17 -2.82 -1.59
N ALA A 17 0.81 -1.99 -1.99
CA ALA A 17 0.67 -1.08 -3.12
C ALA A 17 0.34 -1.82 -4.42
N ARG A 18 1.03 -2.95 -4.69
CA ARG A 18 0.78 -3.81 -5.85
C ARG A 18 -0.62 -4.43 -5.80
N GLN A 19 -1.04 -4.93 -4.63
CA GLN A 19 -2.37 -5.51 -4.44
C GLN A 19 -3.48 -4.47 -4.68
N ARG A 20 -3.35 -3.27 -4.08
CA ARG A 20 -4.27 -2.15 -4.33
C ARG A 20 -4.37 -1.84 -5.83
N ASN A 21 -3.24 -1.73 -6.52
CA ASN A 21 -3.23 -1.42 -7.95
C ASN A 21 -3.90 -2.52 -8.78
N ALA A 22 -3.66 -3.79 -8.45
CA ALA A 22 -4.31 -4.92 -9.12
C ALA A 22 -5.84 -4.91 -8.87
N MET A 23 -6.26 -4.60 -7.65
CA MET A 23 -7.68 -4.52 -7.30
C MET A 23 -8.38 -3.33 -7.99
N ALA A 24 -7.74 -2.17 -8.04
CA ALA A 24 -8.24 -1.00 -8.77
C ALA A 24 -8.45 -1.31 -10.27
N LYS A 25 -7.48 -1.99 -10.90
CA LYS A 25 -7.60 -2.44 -12.30
C LYS A 25 -8.76 -3.43 -12.51
N ARG A 26 -9.00 -4.33 -11.55
CA ARG A 26 -10.13 -5.26 -11.61
C ARG A 26 -11.46 -4.51 -11.50
N LEU A 27 -11.56 -3.57 -10.55
CA LEU A 27 -12.76 -2.76 -10.34
C LEU A 27 -13.10 -1.89 -11.55
N SER A 28 -12.09 -1.32 -12.23
CA SER A 28 -12.34 -0.50 -13.43
C SER A 28 -12.93 -1.27 -14.61
N GLY A 29 -12.83 -2.60 -14.61
CA GLY A 29 -13.39 -3.47 -15.65
C GLY A 29 -14.78 -4.01 -15.35
N ILE A 30 -15.42 -3.58 -14.25
CA ILE A 30 -16.71 -4.11 -13.78
C ILE A 30 -17.72 -2.97 -13.74
N ASP A 31 -18.82 -3.10 -14.47
CA ASP A 31 -19.90 -2.09 -14.53
C ASP A 31 -20.57 -1.88 -13.16
N LEU A 32 -20.72 -2.94 -12.38
CA LEU A 32 -21.22 -2.87 -11.00
C LEU A 32 -20.41 -3.80 -10.08
N ALA A 33 -19.46 -3.23 -9.36
CA ALA A 33 -18.62 -3.98 -8.44
C ALA A 33 -19.43 -4.50 -7.23
N PRO A 34 -19.26 -5.78 -6.82
CA PRO A 34 -19.80 -6.27 -5.58
C PRO A 34 -19.27 -5.49 -4.37
N VAL A 35 -20.12 -5.27 -3.36
CA VAL A 35 -19.75 -4.58 -2.11
C VAL A 35 -18.53 -5.23 -1.46
N SER A 36 -18.43 -6.56 -1.48
CA SER A 36 -17.28 -7.30 -0.94
C SER A 36 -15.95 -6.90 -1.57
N MET A 37 -15.92 -6.57 -2.87
CA MET A 37 -14.70 -6.09 -3.52
C MET A 37 -14.32 -4.67 -3.07
N ALA A 38 -15.31 -3.81 -2.83
CA ALA A 38 -15.07 -2.48 -2.27
C ALA A 38 -14.58 -2.56 -0.82
N GLU A 39 -15.09 -3.51 -0.03
CA GLU A 39 -14.60 -3.79 1.32
C GLU A 39 -13.17 -4.33 1.30
N ASP A 40 -12.84 -5.26 0.40
CA ASP A 40 -11.48 -5.79 0.24
C ASP A 40 -10.49 -4.67 -0.10
N LEU A 41 -10.87 -3.75 -1.00
CA LEU A 41 -10.04 -2.59 -1.33
C LEU A 41 -9.84 -1.69 -0.11
N THR A 42 -10.92 -1.42 0.62
CA THR A 42 -10.87 -0.64 1.87
C THR A 42 -9.91 -1.26 2.88
N ARG A 43 -9.95 -2.60 3.08
CA ARG A 43 -9.03 -3.28 4.00
C ARG A 43 -7.56 -3.15 3.56
N ILE A 44 -7.28 -3.21 2.26
CA ILE A 44 -5.93 -2.98 1.74
C ILE A 44 -5.47 -1.54 2.01
N LEU A 45 -6.35 -0.55 1.80
CA LEU A 45 -6.04 0.86 2.05
C LEU A 45 -5.76 1.13 3.54
N VAL A 46 -6.55 0.53 4.43
CA VAL A 46 -6.32 0.62 5.89
C VAL A 46 -4.99 -0.03 6.28
N ALA A 47 -4.66 -1.19 5.73
CA ALA A 47 -3.37 -1.85 5.98
C ALA A 47 -2.20 -0.99 5.51
N ILE A 48 -2.34 -0.34 4.35
CA ILE A 48 -1.38 0.64 3.83
C ILE A 48 -1.16 1.79 4.83
N GLU A 49 -2.23 2.42 5.28
CA GLU A 49 -2.16 3.55 6.22
C GLU A 49 -1.52 3.15 7.55
N ALA A 50 -1.81 1.94 8.05
CA ALA A 50 -1.21 1.41 9.26
C ALA A 50 0.33 1.26 9.10
N VAL A 51 0.79 0.72 7.97
CA VAL A 51 2.23 0.58 7.70
C VAL A 51 2.90 1.94 7.52
N ASP A 52 2.27 2.86 6.76
CA ASP A 52 2.80 4.20 6.53
C ASP A 52 2.92 4.99 7.85
N ARG A 53 1.95 4.85 8.76
CA ARG A 53 2.03 5.43 10.12
C ARG A 53 3.14 4.82 10.96
N ALA A 54 3.32 3.49 10.93
CA ALA A 54 4.38 2.83 11.68
C ALA A 54 5.78 3.27 11.20
N LEU A 55 5.98 3.32 9.90
CA LEU A 55 7.21 3.82 9.27
C LEU A 55 7.49 5.30 9.61
N THR A 56 6.44 6.13 9.60
CA THR A 56 6.53 7.56 9.97
C THR A 56 6.90 7.74 11.44
N ALA A 57 6.33 6.94 12.34
CA ALA A 57 6.64 6.98 13.77
C ALA A 57 8.10 6.64 14.09
N GLU A 58 8.74 5.81 13.25
CA GLU A 58 10.16 5.46 13.35
C GLU A 58 11.08 6.46 12.60
N GLY A 59 10.54 7.57 12.09
CA GLY A 59 11.29 8.57 11.33
C GLY A 59 11.79 8.10 9.97
N ARG A 60 11.20 7.02 9.43
CA ARG A 60 11.55 6.43 8.13
C ARG A 60 10.31 6.33 7.23
N PRO A 61 9.72 7.46 6.81
CA PRO A 61 8.51 7.44 5.98
C PRO A 61 8.74 6.65 4.69
N TYR A 62 7.72 5.93 4.22
CA TYR A 62 7.79 5.25 2.94
C TYR A 62 7.89 6.29 1.81
N MET A 63 8.97 6.23 1.03
CA MET A 63 9.10 6.99 -0.22
C MET A 63 8.90 6.04 -1.40
N ALA A 64 7.91 6.35 -2.24
CA ALA A 64 7.66 5.57 -3.44
C ALA A 64 8.89 5.62 -4.37
N PRO A 65 9.32 4.50 -4.97
CA PRO A 65 10.48 4.47 -5.86
C PRO A 65 10.38 5.35 -7.13
N GLU A 66 9.22 5.97 -7.40
CA GLU A 66 8.94 6.74 -8.62
C GLU A 66 8.89 8.26 -8.41
N MET A 67 9.61 8.79 -7.42
CA MET A 67 9.86 10.24 -7.28
C MET A 67 11.33 10.65 -7.55
N HIS A 68 12.14 9.74 -8.11
CA HIS A 68 13.51 10.02 -8.58
C HIS A 68 13.66 9.74 -10.08
N ALA A 69 12.76 10.29 -10.90
CA ALA A 69 12.89 10.26 -12.36
C ALA A 69 12.55 11.63 -12.96
N GLU A 70 13.12 12.71 -12.42
CA GLU A 70 13.36 13.94 -13.17
C GLU A 70 14.70 14.53 -12.71
N GLY A 71 15.68 14.47 -13.62
CA GLY A 71 17.04 15.00 -13.51
C GLY A 71 17.74 14.81 -14.85
#